data_AF-A0A1M6JWP4-F1
#
_entry.id   AF-A0A1M6JWP4-F1
#
_cell.length_a   1.000
_cell.length_b   1.000
_cell.length_c   1.000
_cell.angle_alpha   90.00
_cell.angle_beta   90.00
_cell.angle_gamma   90.00
#
_symmetry.space_group_name_H-M   'P 1'
#
loop_
_entity.id
_entity.type
_entity.pdbx_description
1 polymer ?
#
loop_
_entity_poly.entity_id
_entity_poly.type
_entity_poly.pdbx_seq_one_letter_code
_entity_poly.pdbx_strand_id
1 'polypeptide(L)'
;MKEKEGIENPTEWYDEFWTDKKNGFGLWFIGGWLIGIVALTFIGLGIITIKILSPELVWNKYFFISSGVISYLICYFLVFKNDQYLKYFKEFENWTISEKRKKTLSSIVFILSVIVLFFLSLVYF
;
A
#
# COMPACT_ATOMS: atom_id res chain seq x y z
N MET A 1 -23.71 -12.09 -24.55
CA MET A 1 -23.38 -10.65 -24.61
C MET A 1 -22.34 -10.49 -25.70
N LYS A 2 -22.65 -9.65 -26.70
CA LYS A 2 -22.00 -9.61 -28.01
C LYS A 2 -20.69 -8.84 -27.98
N GLU A 3 -19.64 -9.46 -28.54
CA GLU A 3 -18.55 -8.92 -29.38
C GLU A 3 -18.62 -7.40 -29.67
N LYS A 4 -18.23 -6.55 -28.71
CA LYS A 4 -18.15 -5.09 -28.95
C LYS A 4 -16.78 -4.46 -28.68
N GLU A 5 -15.79 -5.23 -28.24
CA GLU A 5 -14.47 -4.66 -27.88
C GLU A 5 -13.27 -5.27 -28.62
N GLY A 6 -13.48 -6.12 -29.64
CA GLY A 6 -12.36 -6.74 -30.37
C GLY A 6 -11.51 -7.71 -29.52
N ILE A 7 -11.99 -8.07 -28.33
CA ILE A 7 -11.38 -9.05 -27.44
C ILE A 7 -12.12 -10.37 -27.64
N GLU A 8 -11.40 -11.38 -28.13
CA GLU A 8 -11.96 -12.70 -28.50
C GLU A 8 -12.57 -13.44 -27.29
N ASN A 9 -12.10 -13.14 -26.06
CA ASN A 9 -12.64 -13.71 -24.83
C ASN A 9 -12.57 -12.74 -23.63
N PRO A 10 -13.64 -11.99 -23.32
CA PRO A 10 -13.63 -10.94 -22.30
C PRO A 10 -13.31 -11.42 -20.88
N THR A 11 -13.70 -12.65 -20.55
CA THR A 11 -13.52 -13.22 -19.20
C THR A 11 -12.05 -13.55 -18.93
N GLU A 12 -11.37 -14.16 -19.91
CA GLU A 12 -9.95 -14.49 -19.81
C GLU A 12 -9.09 -13.23 -19.76
N TRP A 13 -9.41 -12.22 -20.58
CA TRP A 13 -8.72 -10.92 -20.53
C TRP A 13 -8.87 -10.24 -19.16
N TYR A 14 -10.07 -10.27 -18.58
CA TYR A 14 -10.32 -9.67 -17.26
C TYR A 14 -9.52 -10.38 -16.16
N ASP A 15 -9.51 -11.72 -16.17
CA ASP A 15 -8.73 -12.51 -15.22
C ASP A 15 -7.23 -12.27 -15.39
N GLU A 16 -6.72 -12.18 -16.62
CA GLU A 16 -5.30 -11.88 -16.85
C GLU A 16 -4.94 -10.46 -16.38
N PHE A 17 -5.79 -9.47 -16.68
CA PHE A 17 -5.58 -8.07 -16.29
C PHE A 17 -5.50 -7.87 -14.77
N TRP A 18 -6.37 -8.56 -14.01
CA TRP A 18 -6.44 -8.41 -12.54
C TRP A 18 -5.56 -9.39 -11.77
N THR A 19 -5.35 -10.60 -12.30
CA THR A 19 -4.79 -11.73 -11.55
C THR A 19 -3.36 -12.10 -11.97
N ASP A 20 -2.84 -11.51 -13.04
CA ASP A 20 -1.42 -11.67 -13.40
C ASP A 20 -0.52 -11.09 -12.28
N LYS A 21 0.19 -11.99 -11.61
CA LYS A 21 1.08 -11.69 -10.49
C LYS A 21 2.39 -11.03 -10.92
N LYS A 22 2.67 -10.92 -12.23
CA LYS A 22 3.93 -10.39 -12.74
C LYS A 22 3.74 -9.02 -13.42
N ASN A 23 2.74 -8.90 -14.30
CA ASN A 23 2.48 -7.66 -15.04
C ASN A 23 1.03 -7.16 -14.95
N GLY A 24 0.18 -7.81 -14.13
CA GLY A 24 -1.23 -7.43 -13.99
C GLY A 24 -1.39 -6.04 -13.35
N PHE A 25 -2.45 -5.35 -13.75
CA PHE A 25 -2.81 -4.05 -13.17
C PHE A 25 -3.11 -4.15 -11.68
N GLY A 26 -3.61 -5.31 -11.21
CA GLY A 26 -3.82 -5.58 -9.79
C GLY A 26 -2.54 -5.43 -8.96
N LEU A 27 -1.39 -5.83 -9.49
CA LEU A 27 -0.09 -5.68 -8.81
C LEU A 27 0.30 -4.21 -8.68
N TRP A 28 0.14 -3.43 -9.76
CA TRP A 28 0.38 -1.99 -9.75
C TRP A 28 -0.54 -1.27 -8.77
N PHE A 29 -1.82 -1.62 -8.78
CA PHE A 29 -2.83 -1.04 -7.90
C PHE A 29 -2.50 -1.32 -6.42
N ILE A 30 -2.26 -2.58 -6.05
CA ILE A 30 -1.90 -2.96 -4.67
C ILE A 30 -0.55 -2.33 -4.29
N GLY A 31 0.40 -2.26 -5.22
CA GLY A 31 1.69 -1.65 -4.97
C GLY A 31 1.61 -0.16 -4.66
N GLY A 32 0.75 0.57 -5.38
CA GLY A 32 0.43 1.97 -5.10
C GLY A 32 -0.22 2.15 -3.72
N TRP A 33 -1.17 1.28 -3.37
CA TRP A 33 -1.77 1.28 -2.03
C TRP A 33 -0.75 1.07 -0.92
N LEU A 34 0.18 0.13 -1.11
CA LEU A 34 1.23 -0.13 -0.15
C LEU A 34 2.10 1.12 0.08
N ILE A 35 2.54 1.77 -0.99
CA ILE A 35 3.30 3.04 -0.90
C ILE A 35 2.48 4.10 -0.17
N GLY A 36 1.18 4.22 -0.49
CA GLY A 36 0.27 5.18 0.14
C GLY A 36 0.13 4.95 1.65
N ILE A 37 -0.07 3.72 2.10
CA ILE A 37 -0.19 3.37 3.52
C ILE A 37 1.12 3.67 4.27
N VAL A 38 2.27 3.35 3.68
CA VAL A 38 3.57 3.66 4.27
C VAL A 38 3.79 5.18 4.35
N ALA A 39 3.39 5.93 3.32
CA ALA A 39 3.45 7.40 3.33
C ALA A 39 2.53 8.01 4.39
N LEU A 40 1.29 7.55 4.51
CA LEU A 40 0.38 8.00 5.56
C LEU A 40 0.93 7.74 6.96
N THR A 41 1.62 6.62 7.14
CA THR A 41 2.29 6.30 8.42
C THR A 41 3.37 7.34 8.74
N PHE A 42 4.27 7.63 7.79
CA PHE A 42 5.32 8.65 8.00
C PHE A 42 4.74 10.04 8.23
N ILE A 43 3.71 10.40 7.47
CA ILE A 43 3.07 11.70 7.62
C ILE A 43 2.45 11.81 9.01
N GLY A 44 1.59 10.86 9.40
CA GLY A 44 0.92 10.86 10.68
C GLY A 44 1.88 10.93 11.87
N LEU A 45 2.94 10.11 11.85
CA LEU A 45 3.96 10.14 12.89
C LEU A 45 4.77 11.44 12.89
N GLY A 46 5.09 11.98 11.72
CA GLY A 46 5.79 13.25 11.61
C GLY A 46 4.99 14.43 12.13
N ILE A 47 3.67 14.47 11.91
CA ILE A 47 2.75 15.45 12.50
C ILE A 47 2.86 15.46 14.01
N ILE A 48 2.67 14.30 14.60
CA ILE A 48 2.71 14.13 16.05
C ILE A 48 4.08 14.58 16.59
N THR A 49 5.16 14.13 15.94
CA THR A 49 6.53 14.43 16.38
C THR A 49 6.85 15.92 16.30
N ILE A 50 6.56 16.58 15.17
CA ILE A 50 6.84 18.01 14.98
C ILE A 50 6.05 18.83 16.01
N LYS A 51 4.77 18.51 16.22
CA LYS A 51 3.94 19.26 17.15
C LYS A 51 4.39 19.12 18.60
N ILE A 52 4.86 17.93 19.00
CA ILE A 52 5.40 17.69 20.34
C ILE A 52 6.74 18.41 20.54
N LEU A 53 7.65 18.37 19.55
CA LEU A 53 8.99 18.94 19.69
C LEU A 53 9.06 20.45 19.44
N SER A 54 8.22 20.97 18.54
CA SER A 54 8.28 22.35 18.05
C SER A 54 6.90 22.82 17.63
N PRO A 55 6.01 23.14 18.59
CA PRO A 55 4.61 23.46 18.31
C PRO A 55 4.40 24.72 17.45
N GLU A 56 5.40 25.59 17.37
CA GLU A 56 5.38 26.81 16.55
C GLU A 56 5.74 26.57 15.07
N LEU A 57 6.25 25.37 14.73
CA LEU A 57 6.69 25.07 13.37
C LEU A 57 5.48 24.87 12.45
N VAL A 58 5.41 25.67 11.39
CA VAL A 58 4.32 25.58 10.40
C VAL A 58 4.60 24.47 9.39
N TRP A 59 3.54 23.76 9.04
CA TRP A 59 3.49 22.71 8.02
C TRP A 59 4.15 23.12 6.70
N ASN A 60 5.11 22.31 6.26
CA ASN A 60 5.77 22.51 4.98
C ASN A 60 5.32 21.45 3.97
N LYS A 61 4.85 21.90 2.79
CA LYS A 61 4.51 21.01 1.66
C LYS A 61 5.64 20.06 1.27
N TYR A 62 6.89 20.45 1.48
CA TYR A 62 8.05 19.59 1.21
C TYR A 62 8.09 18.35 2.11
N PHE A 63 7.50 18.39 3.31
CA PHE A 63 7.41 17.24 4.20
C PHE A 63 6.50 16.13 3.65
N PHE A 64 5.38 16.50 3.02
CA PHE A 64 4.49 15.53 2.37
C PHE A 64 5.16 14.89 1.16
N ILE A 65 5.83 15.69 0.34
CA ILE A 65 6.55 15.21 -0.84
C ILE A 65 7.70 14.28 -0.43
N SER A 66 8.52 14.69 0.55
CA SER A 66 9.64 13.87 1.02
C SER A 66 9.15 12.57 1.64
N SER A 67 8.04 12.59 2.40
CA SER A 67 7.42 11.38 2.93
C SER A 67 6.97 10.42 1.83
N GLY A 68 6.36 10.94 0.75
CA GLY A 68 5.99 10.13 -0.42
C GLY A 68 7.20 9.48 -1.12
N VAL A 69 8.28 10.26 -1.32
CA VAL A 69 9.52 9.76 -1.94
C VAL A 69 10.18 8.68 -1.07
N ILE A 70 10.28 8.92 0.24
CA ILE A 70 10.87 7.96 1.18
C ILE A 70 10.06 6.66 1.18
N SER A 71 8.73 6.73 1.24
CA SER A 71 7.86 5.56 1.17
C SER A 71 8.04 4.77 -0.12
N TYR A 72 8.09 5.48 -1.26
CA TYR A 72 8.35 4.84 -2.54
C TYR A 72 9.68 4.08 -2.53
N LEU A 73 10.75 4.71 -2.04
CA LEU A 73 12.07 4.07 -1.95
C LEU A 73 12.05 2.84 -1.03
N ILE A 74 11.40 2.92 0.13
CA ILE A 74 11.27 1.78 1.06
C ILE A 74 10.53 0.62 0.38
N CYS A 75 9.37 0.90 -0.22
CA CYS A 75 8.60 -0.12 -0.92
C CYS A 75 9.37 -0.68 -2.12
N TYR A 76 10.10 0.15 -2.86
CA TYR A 76 10.95 -0.29 -3.95
C TYR A 76 12.01 -1.26 -3.46
N PHE A 77 12.82 -0.89 -2.47
CA PHE A 77 13.93 -1.74 -2.02
C PHE A 77 13.48 -3.03 -1.33
N LEU A 78 12.36 -3.01 -0.60
CA LEU A 78 11.89 -4.16 0.17
C LEU A 78 10.96 -5.08 -0.61
N VAL A 79 10.14 -4.53 -1.51
CA VAL A 79 9.05 -5.28 -2.14
C VAL A 79 9.24 -5.44 -3.64
N PHE A 80 9.55 -4.36 -4.36
CA PHE A 80 9.56 -4.40 -5.83
C PHE A 80 10.91 -4.77 -6.44
N LYS A 81 12.02 -4.44 -5.78
CA LYS A 81 13.37 -4.70 -6.28
C LYS A 81 13.56 -6.21 -6.46
N ASN A 82 14.11 -6.62 -7.60
CA ASN A 82 14.38 -8.03 -7.92
C ASN A 82 13.17 -8.96 -7.70
N ASP A 83 11.95 -8.45 -7.95
CA ASP A 83 10.70 -9.18 -7.78
C ASP A 83 10.53 -9.86 -6.42
N GLN A 84 11.02 -9.25 -5.33
CA GLN A 84 10.89 -9.82 -3.97
C GLN A 84 9.43 -10.13 -3.60
N TYR A 85 8.46 -9.38 -4.12
CA TYR A 85 7.04 -9.63 -3.93
C TYR A 85 6.59 -11.04 -4.37
N LEU A 86 7.24 -11.64 -5.38
CA LEU A 86 6.95 -13.02 -5.80
C LEU A 86 7.27 -14.03 -4.69
N LYS A 87 8.29 -13.74 -3.87
CA LYS A 87 8.61 -14.58 -2.71
C LYS A 87 7.48 -14.51 -1.67
N TYR A 88 6.97 -13.31 -1.40
CA TYR A 88 5.83 -13.14 -0.47
C TYR A 88 4.56 -13.82 -0.98
N PHE A 89 4.28 -13.79 -2.29
CA PHE A 89 3.17 -14.54 -2.86
C PHE A 89 3.32 -16.06 -2.69
N LYS A 90 4.52 -16.61 -2.95
CA LYS A 90 4.79 -18.04 -2.75
C LYS A 90 4.66 -18.45 -1.28
N GLU A 91 5.18 -17.65 -0.36
CA GLU A 91 5.03 -17.88 1.08
C GLU A 91 3.56 -17.84 1.48
N PHE A 92 2.82 -16.83 1.00
CA PHE A 92 1.39 -16.72 1.26
C PHE A 92 0.61 -17.93 0.73
N GLU A 93 0.90 -18.42 -0.48
CA GLU A 93 0.24 -19.60 -1.04
C GLU A 93 0.42 -20.86 -0.18
N ASN A 94 1.62 -21.04 0.36
CA ASN A 94 1.99 -22.18 1.20
C ASN A 94 1.39 -22.14 2.62
N TRP A 95 0.82 -21.01 3.05
CA TRP A 95 0.18 -20.91 4.37
C TRP A 95 -1.13 -21.68 4.46
N THR A 96 -1.40 -22.19 5.66
CA THR A 96 -2.71 -22.77 6.01
C THR A 96 -3.80 -21.71 5.98
N ILE A 97 -5.06 -22.14 5.85
CA ILE A 97 -6.22 -21.23 5.84
C ILE A 97 -6.28 -20.38 7.12
N SER A 98 -5.90 -20.96 8.26
CA SER A 98 -5.88 -20.26 9.56
C SER A 98 -4.84 -19.13 9.57
N GLU A 99 -3.63 -19.39 9.07
CA GLU A 99 -2.56 -18.40 8.99
C GLU A 99 -2.91 -17.27 8.03
N LYS A 100 -3.43 -17.60 6.85
CA LYS A 100 -3.91 -16.63 5.86
C LYS A 100 -4.93 -15.68 6.49
N ARG A 101 -5.94 -16.21 7.19
CA ARG A 101 -6.98 -15.40 7.86
C ARG A 101 -6.40 -14.49 8.94
N LYS A 102 -5.52 -15.01 9.80
CA LYS A 102 -4.88 -14.22 10.86
C LYS A 102 -4.04 -13.07 10.30
N LYS A 103 -3.22 -13.34 9.28
CA LYS A 103 -2.35 -12.34 8.66
C LYS A 103 -3.14 -11.30 7.86
N THR A 104 -4.19 -11.73 7.17
CA THR A 104 -5.13 -10.82 6.49
C THR A 104 -5.81 -9.90 7.51
N LEU A 105 -6.34 -10.45 8.60
CA LEU A 105 -6.97 -9.66 9.66
C LEU A 105 -6.00 -8.67 10.30
N SER A 106 -4.78 -9.11 10.61
CA SER A 106 -3.72 -8.24 11.13
C SER A 106 -3.39 -7.10 10.16
N SER A 107 -3.38 -7.36 8.86
CA SER A 107 -3.12 -6.35 7.83
C SER A 107 -4.26 -5.33 7.76
N ILE A 108 -5.52 -5.80 7.81
CA ILE A 108 -6.70 -4.91 7.84
C ILE A 108 -6.67 -4.02 9.08
N VAL A 109 -6.43 -4.59 10.25
CA VAL A 109 -6.33 -3.83 11.51
C VAL A 109 -5.20 -2.80 11.41
N PHE A 110 -4.03 -3.18 10.92
CA PHE A 110 -2.91 -2.25 10.73
C PHE A 110 -3.28 -1.07 9.82
N ILE A 111 -3.91 -1.34 8.67
CA ILE A 111 -4.34 -0.29 7.73
C ILE A 111 -5.33 0.67 8.38
N LEU A 112 -6.34 0.13 9.09
CA LEU A 112 -7.31 0.95 9.81
C LEU A 112 -6.64 1.78 10.91
N SER A 113 -5.69 1.20 11.65
CA SER A 113 -4.92 1.93 12.66
C SER A 113 -4.10 3.07 12.05
N VAL A 114 -3.48 2.87 10.89
CA VAL A 114 -2.73 3.94 10.18
C VAL A 114 -3.67 5.06 9.73
N ILE A 115 -4.85 4.73 9.19
CA ILE A 115 -5.84 5.71 8.78
C ILE A 115 -6.32 6.52 10.00
N VAL A 116 -6.66 5.85 11.09
CA VAL A 116 -7.09 6.50 12.34
C VAL A 116 -5.95 7.38 12.89
N LEU A 117 -4.72 6.87 12.95
CA LEU A 117 -3.54 7.63 13.40
C LEU A 117 -3.38 8.91 12.58
N PHE A 118 -3.47 8.82 11.25
CA PHE A 118 -3.35 9.97 10.37
C PHE A 118 -4.44 11.02 10.67
N PHE A 119 -5.71 10.63 10.78
CA PHE A 119 -6.77 11.58 11.12
C PHE A 119 -6.63 12.16 12.53
N LEU A 120 -6.27 11.34 13.53
CA LEU A 120 -5.99 11.82 14.89
C LEU A 120 -4.83 12.81 14.89
N SER A 121 -3.80 12.56 14.08
CA SER A 121 -2.67 13.48 13.95
C SER A 121 -3.11 14.83 13.40
N LEU A 122 -4.05 14.88 12.45
CA LEU A 122 -4.56 16.14 11.90
C LEU A 122 -5.52 16.89 12.84
N VAL A 123 -6.29 16.16 13.65
CA VAL A 123 -7.31 16.76 14.53
C VAL A 123 -6.70 17.27 15.83
N TYR A 124 -5.78 16.51 16.41
CA TYR A 124 -5.25 16.78 17.76
C TYR A 124 -3.89 17.49 17.78
N PHE A 125 -3.16 17.54 16.65
CA PHE A 125 -1.83 18.11 16.55
C PHE A 125 -1.73 19.12 15.40
#